data_AF-A0A8S3BX48-F1
#
_entry.id   AF-A0A8S3BX48-F1
#
_cell.length_a   1.000
_cell.length_b   1.000
_cell.length_c   1.000
_cell.angle_alpha   90.00
_cell.angle_beta   90.00
_cell.angle_gamma   90.00
#
_symmetry.space_group_name_H-M   'P 1'
#
loop_
_entity.id
_entity.type
_entity.pdbx_description
1 polymer ?
#
loop_
_entity_poly.entity_id
_entity_poly.type
_entity_poly.pdbx_seq_one_letter_code
_entity_poly.pdbx_strand_id
1 'polypeptide(L)' 'PRLCGNESLTNAVNWVQNAMINEGLDNVHVEEVQIPHWVRGEEHARLIQPRNAKLSMLGLGNSVGTGPNGIQAPVLVVRS' A
#
# COMPACT_ATOMS: atom_id res chain seq x y z
N PRO A 1 5.47 -7.49 -1.46
CA PRO A 1 4.45 -7.14 -0.44
C PRO A 1 3.10 -7.76 -0.80
N ARG A 2 2.33 -8.29 0.17
CA ARG A 2 1.04 -8.96 -0.06
C ARG A 2 -0.14 -8.00 0.11
N LEU A 3 -0.09 -6.84 -0.55
CA LEU A 3 -1.16 -5.86 -0.49
C LEU A 3 -2.39 -6.38 -1.24
N CYS A 4 -3.59 -6.01 -0.79
CA CYS A 4 -4.85 -6.31 -1.45
C CYS A 4 -4.83 -5.91 -2.93
N GLY A 5 -5.20 -6.84 -3.81
CA GLY A 5 -5.27 -6.65 -5.26
C GLY A 5 -3.96 -6.89 -6.02
N ASN A 6 -2.83 -7.11 -5.33
CA ASN A 6 -1.57 -7.45 -5.98
C ASN A 6 -1.45 -8.96 -6.27
N GLU A 7 -0.75 -9.32 -7.35
CA GLU A 7 -0.43 -10.70 -7.72
C GLU A 7 0.31 -11.46 -6.59
N SER A 8 1.15 -10.76 -5.82
CA SER A 8 1.81 -11.32 -4.65
C SER A 8 0.84 -11.83 -3.57
N LEU A 9 -0.34 -11.20 -3.44
CA LEU A 9 -1.38 -11.70 -2.53
C LEU A 9 -2.02 -12.96 -3.11
N THR A 10 -2.36 -12.98 -4.40
CA THR A 10 -2.90 -14.16 -5.09
C THR A 10 -1.96 -15.36 -4.95
N ASN A 11 -0.66 -15.17 -5.17
CA ASN A 11 0.35 -16.20 -4.99
C ASN A 11 0.43 -16.71 -3.55
N ALA A 12 0.24 -15.83 -2.57
CA ALA A 12 0.20 -16.23 -1.16
C ALA A 12 -1.07 -17.01 -0.81
N VAL A 13 -2.23 -16.64 -1.36
CA VAL A 13 -3.48 -17.40 -1.21
C VAL A 13 -3.32 -18.80 -1.81
N ASN A 14 -2.82 -18.91 -3.02
CA ASN A 14 -2.55 -20.19 -3.68
C ASN A 14 -1.56 -21.05 -2.88
N TRP A 15 -0.51 -20.41 -2.33
CA TRP A 15 0.46 -21.11 -1.50
C TRP A 15 -0.18 -21.68 -0.23
N VAL A 16 -0.99 -20.88 0.48
CA VAL A 16 -1.68 -21.35 1.71
C VAL A 16 -2.67 -22.46 1.38
N GLN A 17 -3.46 -22.31 0.31
CA GLN A 17 -4.41 -23.32 -0.14
C GLN A 17 -3.71 -24.66 -0.38
N ASN A 18 -2.60 -24.65 -1.13
CA ASN A 18 -1.83 -25.85 -1.42
C ASN A 18 -1.20 -26.45 -0.16
N ALA A 19 -0.71 -25.61 0.76
CA ALA A 19 -0.16 -26.07 2.03
C ALA A 19 -1.23 -26.82 2.86
N MET A 20 -2.43 -26.25 2.97
CA MET A 20 -3.55 -26.87 3.68
C MET A 20 -4.00 -28.18 3.04
N ILE A 21 -4.05 -28.25 1.71
CA ILE A 21 -4.36 -29.50 0.98
C ILE A 21 -3.29 -30.57 1.28
N ASN A 22 -2.01 -30.19 1.24
CA ASN A 22 -0.90 -31.13 1.48
C ASN A 22 -0.84 -31.62 2.93
N GLU A 23 -1.32 -30.83 3.89
CA GLU A 23 -1.45 -31.21 5.30
C GLU A 23 -2.68 -32.10 5.56
N GLY A 24 -3.54 -32.32 4.56
CA GLY A 24 -4.70 -33.21 4.68
C GLY A 24 -5.89 -32.58 5.42
N LEU A 25 -6.01 -31.24 5.41
CA LEU A 25 -7.17 -30.56 5.96
C LEU A 25 -8.41 -30.84 5.10
N ASP A 26 -9.56 -30.98 5.75
CA ASP A 26 -10.85 -31.13 5.07
C ASP A 26 -11.38 -29.79 4.53
N ASN A 27 -12.08 -29.84 3.40
CA ASN A 27 -12.82 -28.71 2.82
C ASN A 27 -11.99 -27.43 2.53
N VAL A 28 -10.78 -27.58 1.98
CA VAL A 28 -9.94 -26.43 1.62
C VAL A 28 -10.43 -25.77 0.32
N HIS A 29 -10.85 -24.51 0.40
CA HIS A 29 -11.28 -23.70 -0.75
C HIS A 29 -11.02 -22.20 -0.52
N VAL A 30 -11.11 -21.41 -1.59
CA VAL A 30 -10.96 -19.95 -1.54
C VAL A 30 -12.35 -19.32 -1.64
N GLU A 31 -12.58 -18.26 -0.87
CA GLU A 31 -13.79 -17.43 -0.95
C GLU A 31 -13.50 -16.11 -1.65
N GLU A 32 -14.42 -15.66 -2.50
CA GLU A 32 -14.29 -14.39 -3.20
C GLU A 32 -14.56 -13.20 -2.26
N VAL A 33 -13.68 -12.20 -2.29
CA VAL A 33 -13.82 -10.98 -1.48
C VAL A 33 -13.65 -9.75 -2.38
N GLN A 34 -14.60 -8.82 -2.28
CA GLN A 34 -14.52 -7.52 -2.96
C GLN A 34 -13.64 -6.57 -2.15
N ILE A 35 -12.63 -5.99 -2.80
CA ILE A 35 -11.66 -5.09 -2.17
C ILE A 35 -11.43 -3.84 -3.02
N PRO A 36 -11.20 -2.67 -2.40
CA PRO A 36 -10.70 -1.52 -3.12
C PRO A 36 -9.27 -1.79 -3.61
N HIS A 37 -9.00 -1.51 -4.88
CA HIS A 37 -7.66 -1.64 -5.46
C HIS A 37 -6.93 -0.30 -5.36
N TRP A 38 -6.01 -0.20 -4.40
CA TRP A 38 -5.13 0.95 -4.24
C TRP A 38 -3.70 0.56 -4.56
N VAL A 39 -3.11 1.23 -5.55
CA VAL A 39 -1.74 1.00 -5.98
C VAL A 39 -0.87 2.15 -5.49
N ARG A 40 0.17 1.81 -4.73
CA ARG A 40 1.17 2.78 -4.30
C ARG A 40 1.96 3.29 -5.51
N GLY A 41 1.96 4.59 -5.72
CA GLY A 41 2.79 5.26 -6.72
C GLY A 41 4.15 5.69 -6.17
N GLU A 42 4.87 6.51 -6.93
CA GLU A 42 6.08 7.17 -6.43
C GLU A 42 5.73 8.24 -5.39
N GLU A 43 6.51 8.29 -4.32
CA GLU A 43 6.29 9.21 -3.22
C GLU A 43 7.61 9.79 -2.71
N HIS A 44 7.61 11.10 -2.49
CA HIS A 44 8.72 11.80 -1.87
C HIS A 44 8.22 13.14 -1.31
N ALA A 45 8.89 13.60 -0.25
CA ALA A 45 8.65 14.91 0.32
C ALA A 45 9.99 15.62 0.56
N ARG A 46 9.99 16.93 0.35
CA ARG A 46 11.15 17.78 0.55
C ARG A 46 10.73 19.07 1.25
N LEU A 47 11.46 19.43 2.29
CA LEU A 47 11.45 20.77 2.83
C LEU A 47 12.28 21.67 1.91
N ILE A 48 11.68 22.75 1.41
CA ILE A 48 12.35 23.70 0.50
C ILE A 48 12.90 24.88 1.30
N GLN A 49 12.12 25.37 2.27
CA GLN A 49 12.48 26.46 3.18
C GLN A 49 12.16 26.06 4.62
N PRO A 50 12.91 26.54 5.63
CA PRO A 50 14.04 27.47 5.54
C PRO A 50 15.35 26.82 5.05
N ARG A 51 15.40 25.50 4.93
CA ARG A 51 16.55 24.75 4.40
C ARG A 51 16.07 23.63 3.50
N ASN A 52 16.91 23.26 2.53
CA ASN A 52 16.66 22.09 1.70
C ASN A 52 16.90 20.80 2.48
N ALA A 53 15.87 19.98 2.64
CA ALA A 53 15.98 18.68 3.30
C ALA A 53 15.00 17.66 2.69
N LYS A 54 15.46 16.43 2.45
CA LYS A 54 14.56 15.30 2.16
C LYS A 54 13.85 14.90 3.44
N LEU A 55 12.55 14.61 3.35
CA LEU A 55 11.76 14.13 4.48
C LEU A 55 11.47 12.65 4.27
N SER A 56 11.69 11.85 5.31
CA SER A 56 11.17 10.50 5.37
C SER A 56 9.66 10.57 5.42
N MET A 57 9.00 9.94 4.46
CA MET A 57 7.55 9.92 4.38
C MET A 57 7.08 8.54 3.93
N LEU A 58 5.82 8.26 4.22
CA LEU A 58 5.08 7.15 3.67
C LEU A 58 3.66 7.65 3.42
N GLY A 59 3.19 7.52 2.20
CA GLY A 59 1.82 7.81 1.83
C GLY A 59 0.88 6.89 2.58
N LEU A 60 -0.15 7.49 3.18
CA LEU A 60 -1.21 6.77 3.86
C LEU A 60 -2.00 5.93 2.85
N GLY A 61 -2.49 4.78 3.30
CA GLY A 61 -3.36 3.95 2.47
C GLY A 61 -4.58 4.75 2.01
N ASN A 62 -4.95 4.59 0.74
CA ASN A 62 -6.05 5.33 0.08
C ASN A 62 -5.80 6.82 -0.18
N SER A 63 -4.61 7.36 0.08
CA SER A 63 -4.28 8.72 -0.37
C SER A 63 -4.29 8.80 -1.91
N VAL A 64 -4.81 9.92 -2.42
CA VAL A 64 -4.75 10.26 -3.85
C VAL A 64 -3.37 10.79 -4.23
N GLY A 65 -3.00 10.64 -5.51
CA GLY A 65 -1.76 11.20 -6.04
C GLY A 65 -1.78 12.73 -6.12
N THR A 66 -0.60 13.35 -6.12
CA THR A 66 -0.43 14.81 -6.22
C THR A 66 -0.56 15.35 -7.65
N GLY A 67 -0.77 14.49 -8.65
CA GLY A 67 -0.75 14.84 -10.07
C GLY A 67 0.67 15.06 -10.62
N PRO A 68 0.80 15.30 -11.94
CA PRO A 68 2.10 15.36 -12.63
C PRO A 68 2.98 16.54 -12.21
N ASN A 69 2.37 17.62 -11.71
CA ASN A 69 3.10 18.82 -11.30
C ASN A 69 3.54 18.78 -9.82
N GLY A 70 3.12 17.76 -9.07
CA GLY A 70 3.30 17.73 -7.63
C GLY A 70 2.52 18.81 -6.88
N ILE A 71 2.76 18.92 -5.57
CA ILE A 71 2.19 19.97 -4.72
C ILE A 71 3.33 20.61 -3.93
N GLN A 72 3.42 21.94 -3.99
CA GLN A 72 4.28 22.75 -3.14
C GLN A 72 3.42 23.79 -2.41
N ALA A 73 3.41 23.76 -1.08
CA ALA A 73 2.60 24.67 -0.27
C ALA A 73 3.26 24.96 1.09
N PRO A 74 2.92 26.08 1.75
CA PRO A 74 3.23 26.28 3.16
C PRO A 74 2.59 25.19 4.03
N VAL A 75 3.24 24.86 5.15
CA VAL A 75 2.73 23.87 6.12
C VAL A 75 2.22 24.55 7.38
N LEU A 76 1.17 24.00 7.98
CA LEU A 76 0.66 24.37 9.31
C LEU A 76 0.93 23.22 10.28
N VAL A 77 1.67 23.49 11.35
CA VAL A 77 1.95 22.49 12.39
C VAL A 77 0.76 22.42 13.34
N VAL A 78 0.15 21.24 13.44
CA VAL A 78 -0.97 20.95 14.35
C VAL A 78 -0.51 20.07 15.50
N ARG A 79 -1.10 20.26 16.69
CA ARG A 79 -0.90 19.42 17.88
C ARG A 79 -2.23 18.76 18.23
N SER A 80 -2.16 17.52 18.72
CA SER A 80 -3.31 16.79 19.28
C SER A 80 -3.65 17.26 20.69
#